data_AF-A0A235HGN6-F1
#
_entry.id   AF-A0A235HGN6-F1
#
_cell.length_a   1.000
_cell.length_b   1.000
_cell.length_c   1.000
_cell.angle_alpha   90.00
_cell.angle_beta   90.00
_cell.angle_gamma   90.00
#
_symmetry.space_group_name_H-M   'P 1'
#
loop_
_entity.id
_entity.type
_entity.pdbx_description
1 polymer ?
#
loop_
_entity_poly.entity_id
_entity_poly.type
_entity_poly.pdbx_seq_one_letter_code
_entity_poly.pdbx_strand_id
1 'polypeptide(L)'
;MGFSSVWHWVIVLLIVLLLFGAGKLPKVMGDLAKGIKNFKAGLKDEEEGTAPGADSKVLPNQPVPPAQPVSSVHPVPPAADPGVKKDETART
;
A
#
# COMPACT_ATOMS: atom_id res chain seq x y z
N MET A 1 0.04 -47.13 -18.45
CA MET A 1 -0.32 -46.60 -17.12
C MET A 1 0.20 -45.17 -17.01
N GLY A 2 -0.60 -44.12 -17.24
CA GLY A 2 -0.03 -42.75 -17.24
C GLY A 2 -0.92 -41.58 -17.65
N PHE A 3 -2.11 -41.83 -18.22
CA PHE A 3 -2.95 -40.73 -18.73
C PHE A 3 -4.21 -40.43 -17.90
N SER A 4 -4.53 -41.23 -16.88
CA SER A 4 -5.60 -40.92 -15.91
C SER A 4 -5.25 -39.78 -14.95
N SER A 5 -3.97 -39.38 -14.86
CA SER A 5 -3.51 -38.40 -13.88
C SER A 5 -3.81 -36.96 -14.29
N VAL A 6 -3.49 -36.56 -15.52
CA VAL A 6 -3.66 -35.16 -15.97
C VAL A 6 -5.15 -34.78 -15.99
N TRP A 7 -6.02 -35.68 -16.47
CA TRP A 7 -7.47 -35.44 -16.48
C TRP A 7 -8.05 -35.30 -15.07
N HIS A 8 -7.54 -36.08 -14.10
CA HIS A 8 -7.97 -35.99 -12.71
C HIS A 8 -7.60 -34.64 -12.08
N TRP A 9 -6.38 -34.15 -12.33
CA TRP A 9 -5.95 -32.83 -11.83
C TRP A 9 -6.80 -31.69 -12.36
N VAL A 10 -7.24 -31.73 -13.62
CA VAL A 10 -8.16 -30.73 -14.19
C VAL A 10 -9.53 -30.77 -13.49
N ILE A 11 -10.08 -31.96 -13.23
CA ILE A 11 -11.35 -32.12 -12.49
C ILE A 11 -11.21 -31.57 -11.06
N VAL A 12 -10.12 -31.87 -10.38
CA VAL A 12 -9.89 -31.40 -9.00
C VAL A 12 -9.78 -29.87 -8.98
N LEU A 13 -9.06 -29.27 -9.94
CA LEU A 13 -8.94 -27.81 -10.04
C LEU A 13 -10.29 -27.14 -10.27
N LEU A 14 -11.14 -27.74 -11.10
CA LEU A 14 -12.49 -27.28 -11.38
C LEU A 14 -13.35 -27.26 -10.10
N ILE A 15 -13.33 -28.35 -9.33
CA ILE A 15 -14.09 -28.47 -8.08
C ILE A 15 -13.60 -27.44 -7.05
N VAL A 16 -12.28 -27.29 -6.89
CA VAL A 16 -11.71 -26.31 -5.97
C VAL A 16 -12.11 -24.89 -6.37
N LEU A 17 -12.11 -24.57 -7.67
CA LEU A 17 -12.54 -23.26 -8.17
C LEU A 17 -14.04 -23.03 -7.97
N LEU A 18 -14.88 -24.06 -8.02
CA LEU A 18 -16.30 -23.96 -7.69
C LEU A 18 -16.54 -23.74 -6.18
N LEU A 19 -15.80 -24.43 -5.32
CA LEU A 19 -15.93 -24.30 -3.85
C LEU A 19 -15.38 -22.96 -3.34
N PHE A 20 -14.21 -22.55 -3.85
CA PHE A 20 -13.57 -21.29 -3.45
C PHE A 20 -14.08 -20.09 -4.25
N GLY A 21 -14.61 -20.31 -5.45
CA GLY A 21 -15.02 -19.25 -6.38
C GLY A 21 -13.84 -18.57 -7.09
N ALA A 22 -14.10 -17.97 -8.25
CA ALA A 22 -13.10 -17.27 -9.06
C ALA A 22 -12.51 -16.00 -8.38
N GLY A 23 -13.13 -15.48 -7.32
CA GLY A 23 -12.66 -14.29 -6.62
C GLY A 23 -11.65 -14.56 -5.48
N LYS A 24 -11.72 -15.73 -4.83
CA LYS A 24 -10.84 -16.05 -3.70
C LYS A 24 -9.48 -16.54 -4.18
N LEU A 25 -9.45 -17.49 -5.12
CA LEU A 25 -8.21 -18.14 -5.58
C LEU A 25 -7.15 -17.12 -6.08
N PRO A 26 -7.48 -16.14 -6.95
CA PRO A 26 -6.51 -15.16 -7.43
C PRO A 26 -6.04 -14.19 -6.34
N LYS A 27 -6.90 -13.89 -5.35
CA LYS A 27 -6.53 -13.02 -4.23
C LYS A 27 -5.51 -13.71 -3.31
N VAL A 28 -5.75 -14.96 -2.92
CA VAL A 28 -4.79 -15.71 -2.07
C VAL A 28 -3.51 -16.06 -2.84
N MET A 29 -3.63 -16.45 -4.11
CA MET A 29 -2.46 -16.72 -4.95
C MET A 29 -1.65 -15.44 -5.23
N GLY A 30 -2.29 -14.27 -5.32
CA GLY A 30 -1.62 -12.99 -5.45
C GLY A 30 -0.76 -12.65 -4.22
N ASP A 31 -1.32 -12.79 -3.01
CA ASP A 31 -0.58 -12.59 -1.76
C ASP A 31 0.56 -13.60 -1.59
N LEU A 32 0.30 -14.89 -1.87
CA LEU A 32 1.31 -15.95 -1.80
C LEU A 32 2.44 -15.72 -2.83
N ALA A 33 2.09 -15.36 -4.08
CA ALA A 33 3.06 -15.08 -5.13
C ALA A 33 3.91 -13.84 -4.81
N LYS A 34 3.35 -12.82 -4.16
CA LYS A 34 4.09 -11.64 -3.73
C LYS A 34 5.10 -11.99 -2.63
N GLY A 35 4.72 -12.84 -1.67
CA GLY A 35 5.64 -13.36 -0.65
C GLY A 35 6.79 -14.17 -1.25
N ILE A 36 6.48 -15.11 -2.16
CA ILE A 36 7.49 -15.94 -2.84
C ILE A 36 8.39 -15.09 -3.75
N LYS A 37 7.84 -14.09 -4.45
CA LYS A 37 8.63 -13.15 -5.28
C LYS A 37 9.60 -12.32 -4.45
N ASN A 38 9.17 -11.76 -3.31
CA ASN A 38 10.04 -11.02 -2.42
C ASN A 38 11.12 -11.92 -1.80
N PHE A 39 10.77 -13.15 -1.44
CA PHE A 39 11.74 -14.14 -0.95
C PHE A 39 12.78 -14.49 -2.02
N LYS A 40 12.33 -14.77 -3.25
CA LYS A 40 13.21 -15.03 -4.39
C LYS A 40 14.09 -13.82 -4.73
N ALA A 41 13.53 -12.62 -4.71
CA ALA A 41 14.26 -11.38 -4.97
C ALA A 41 15.32 -11.13 -3.89
N GLY A 42 14.99 -11.30 -2.60
CA GLY A 42 15.95 -11.17 -1.51
C GLY A 42 17.08 -12.19 -1.59
N LEU A 43 16.81 -13.44 -1.98
CA LEU A 43 17.86 -14.43 -2.21
C LEU A 43 18.74 -14.09 -3.42
N LYS A 44 18.18 -13.48 -4.48
CA LYS A 44 18.96 -13.07 -5.65
C LYS A 44 19.76 -11.79 -5.39
N ASP A 45 19.27 -10.87 -4.56
CA ASP A 45 19.98 -9.64 -4.20
C ASP A 45 21.21 -9.92 -3.32
N GLU A 46 21.18 -11.01 -2.54
CA GLU A 46 22.36 -11.53 -1.80
C GLU A 46 23.40 -12.19 -2.74
N GLU A 47 22.99 -12.68 -3.92
CA GLU A 47 23.85 -13.40 -4.88
C GLU A 47 24.35 -12.51 -6.03
N GLU A 48 23.56 -11.51 -6.43
CA GLU A 48 23.79 -10.64 -7.58
C GLU A 48 23.22 -9.26 -7.25
N GLY A 49 24.05 -8.39 -6.66
CA GLY A 49 23.61 -7.06 -6.23
C GLY A 49 22.97 -6.26 -7.38
N THR A 50 21.70 -5.90 -7.21
CA THR A 50 20.84 -5.05 -8.05
C THR A 50 19.88 -5.75 -9.03
N ALA A 51 18.58 -5.74 -8.70
CA ALA A 51 17.57 -4.94 -9.44
C ALA A 51 16.13 -5.11 -8.87
N PRO A 52 15.38 -4.00 -8.67
CA PRO A 52 13.99 -4.03 -8.21
C PRO A 52 13.02 -4.33 -9.37
N GLY A 53 12.41 -5.52 -9.35
CA GLY A 53 11.44 -5.98 -10.35
C GLY A 53 9.98 -5.70 -9.99
N ALA A 54 9.49 -4.55 -10.46
CA ALA A 54 8.16 -4.24 -11.02
C ALA A 54 6.84 -4.68 -10.34
N ASP A 55 5.90 -3.73 -10.38
CA ASP A 55 4.43 -3.84 -10.39
C ASP A 55 3.66 -3.72 -9.07
N SER A 56 3.45 -2.46 -8.67
CA SER A 56 2.11 -1.98 -8.30
C SER A 56 1.90 -0.57 -8.85
N LYS A 57 1.74 -0.48 -10.19
CA LYS A 57 0.99 0.62 -10.80
C LYS A 57 -0.50 0.36 -10.58
N VAL A 58 -0.95 0.50 -9.33
CA VAL A 58 -2.35 0.79 -9.05
C VAL A 58 -2.39 2.31 -8.98
N LEU A 59 -2.79 2.96 -10.07
CA LEU A 59 -3.24 4.34 -10.01
C LEU A 59 -4.36 4.38 -8.97
N PRO A 60 -4.25 5.15 -7.87
CA PRO A 60 -5.44 5.57 -7.17
C PRO A 60 -6.21 6.44 -8.16
N ASN A 61 -7.31 5.90 -8.65
CA ASN A 61 -8.39 6.68 -9.25
C ASN A 61 -8.80 7.72 -8.20
N GLN A 62 -8.24 8.93 -8.29
CA GLN A 62 -8.76 10.13 -7.63
C GLN A 62 -9.54 10.92 -8.69
N PRO A 63 -10.87 10.84 -8.70
CA PRO A 63 -11.69 11.86 -9.33
C PRO A 63 -11.95 12.97 -8.31
N VAL A 64 -11.28 14.12 -8.56
CA VAL A 64 -11.73 15.53 -8.43
C VAL A 64 -12.14 16.06 -7.03
N PRO A 65 -12.16 17.39 -6.75
CA PRO A 65 -11.87 18.58 -7.59
C PRO A 65 -10.95 19.65 -6.92
N PRO A 66 -10.27 20.52 -7.71
CA PRO A 66 -9.70 21.77 -7.22
C PRO A 66 -10.84 22.78 -6.94
N ALA A 67 -11.24 22.89 -5.68
CA ALA A 67 -11.99 24.05 -5.23
C ALA A 67 -11.08 25.28 -5.32
N GLN A 68 -11.50 26.20 -6.18
CA GLN A 68 -10.97 27.52 -6.50
C GLN A 68 -10.92 28.43 -5.24
N PRO A 69 -10.64 29.73 -5.39
CA PRO A 69 -9.40 30.42 -5.69
C PRO A 69 -8.88 31.21 -4.46
N VAL A 70 -7.60 31.57 -4.50
CA VAL A 70 -6.94 32.50 -3.57
C VAL A 70 -7.63 33.87 -3.52
N SER A 71 -8.45 34.14 -2.51
CA SER A 71 -8.99 35.48 -2.23
C SER A 71 -9.27 35.67 -0.75
N SER A 72 -8.26 36.08 0.01
CA SER A 72 -8.35 37.31 0.81
C SER A 72 -6.97 37.62 1.39
N VAL A 73 -6.25 38.46 0.66
CA VAL A 73 -5.18 39.28 1.22
C VAL A 73 -5.79 40.11 2.35
N HIS A 74 -5.34 39.90 3.59
CA HIS A 74 -5.39 40.95 4.60
C HIS A 74 -3.97 41.22 5.11
N PRO A 75 -3.38 42.38 4.76
CA PRO A 75 -2.15 42.84 5.36
C PRO A 75 -2.52 43.73 6.55
N VAL A 76 -2.15 43.37 7.77
CA VAL A 76 -2.12 44.34 8.88
C VAL A 76 -0.85 44.15 9.74
N PRO A 77 -0.11 45.27 9.98
CA PRO A 77 1.32 45.37 10.38
C PRO A 77 1.70 44.95 11.82
N PRO A 78 3.02 44.87 12.13
CA PRO A 78 3.54 44.42 13.42
C PRO A 78 3.48 45.54 14.46
N ALA A 79 2.84 45.27 15.61
CA ALA A 79 2.93 46.11 16.79
C ALA A 79 2.90 45.24 18.06
N ALA A 80 3.90 45.49 18.89
CA ALA A 80 4.16 45.11 20.28
C ALA A 80 2.99 44.60 21.16
N ASP A 81 3.26 43.59 22.02
CA ASP A 81 3.54 43.88 23.44
C ASP A 81 4.23 42.68 24.17
N PRO A 82 5.34 42.90 24.89
CA PRO A 82 6.04 41.89 25.69
C PRO A 82 5.44 41.80 27.10
N GLY A 83 4.54 40.83 27.33
CA GLY A 83 3.73 40.77 28.56
C GLY A 83 3.91 39.56 29.49
N VAL A 84 4.97 38.74 29.38
CA VAL A 84 5.18 37.59 30.30
C VAL A 84 6.19 37.94 31.38
N LYS A 85 5.72 38.61 32.44
CA LYS A 85 6.39 38.58 33.76
C LYS A 85 5.63 37.60 34.63
N LYS A 86 6.16 36.38 34.70
CA LYS A 86 5.65 35.28 35.51
C LYS A 86 6.69 34.95 36.57
N ASP A 87 6.85 35.84 37.55
CA ASP A 87 7.70 35.62 38.72
C ASP A 87 7.27 36.60 39.81
N GLU A 88 6.38 36.18 40.71
CA GLU A 88 6.38 36.70 42.08
C GLU A 88 5.76 35.65 43.03
N THR A 89 6.65 34.76 43.43
CA THR A 89 6.51 33.81 44.54
C THR A 89 6.38 34.60 45.84
N ALA A 90 5.15 34.91 46.24
CA ALA A 90 4.85 35.49 47.54
C ALA A 90 3.50 34.97 48.06
N ARG A 91 3.44 33.67 48.36
CA ARG A 91 2.56 33.13 49.40
C ARG A 91 2.97 31.70 49.73
N THR A 92 3.25 31.52 51.02
CA THR A 92 3.50 30.30 51.81
C THR A 92 4.84 29.61 51.63
#